data_AF-F9WLU0-F1
#
_entry.id   AF-F9WLU0-F1
#
_cell.length_a   1.000
_cell.length_b   1.000
_cell.length_c   1.000
_cell.angle_alpha   90.00
_cell.angle_beta   90.00
_cell.angle_gamma   90.00
#
_symmetry.space_group_name_H-M   'P 1'
#
loop_
_entity.id
_entity.type
_entity.pdbx_description
1 polymer ?
#
loop_
_entity_poly.entity_id
_entity_poly.type
_entity_poly.pdbx_seq_one_letter_code
_entity_poly.pdbx_strand_id
1 'polypeptide(L)'
;MTPRIALLVMCLSLCATAAHGEMSAETDPLALISDKFDKLEKETCATALMCLWFELAQLPRRRMIERIDSIFERFRALVNISAERAMLENDGTFKNTNDAREVLSDIYTKLEAAQKLESKLEGAKQKLHAGLEKDDTVVFNLNNALVTISIVVSALLEKQGLQTVSLTSIRKDMQNMTNYTQGMGIANTAVKSIMETWWNGNTASLINNLTKLIKNSSTLCDKHVKQWYLRNKNAYQYVPKGDYSKVIVFIRNNPDELINYMGTIGSIDKFDERQPGASGNITKKLQR
;
A
#
# COMPACT_ATOMS: atom_id res chain seq x y z
N MET A 1 -35.70 24.60 -29.07
CA MET A 1 -34.59 24.76 -28.10
C MET A 1 -34.67 23.63 -27.07
N THR A 2 -34.37 22.41 -27.50
CA THR A 2 -34.56 21.20 -26.71
C THR A 2 -33.52 20.08 -26.94
N PRO A 3 -32.47 20.20 -27.80
CA PRO A 3 -31.45 19.15 -27.89
C PRO A 3 -30.23 19.39 -26.97
N ARG A 4 -30.12 20.56 -26.33
CA ARG A 4 -28.94 20.90 -25.48
C ARG A 4 -29.07 20.45 -24.02
N ILE A 5 -30.28 20.22 -23.52
CA ILE A 5 -30.49 19.75 -22.14
C ILE A 5 -30.32 18.21 -22.06
N ALA A 6 -30.69 17.47 -23.11
CA ALA A 6 -30.52 16.02 -23.16
C ALA A 6 -29.04 15.58 -23.21
N LEU A 7 -28.17 16.35 -23.89
CA LEU A 7 -26.73 16.09 -23.96
C LEU A 7 -26.01 16.33 -22.62
N LEU A 8 -26.48 17.29 -21.83
CA LEU A 8 -25.90 17.60 -20.53
C LEU A 8 -26.27 16.56 -19.47
N VAL A 9 -27.49 15.99 -19.54
CA VAL A 9 -27.91 14.89 -18.66
C VAL A 9 -27.24 13.57 -19.06
N MET A 10 -27.05 13.29 -20.35
CA MET A 10 -26.31 12.10 -20.81
C MET A 10 -24.82 12.14 -20.46
N CYS A 11 -24.16 13.31 -20.52
CA CYS A 11 -22.78 13.46 -20.07
C CYS A 11 -22.63 13.36 -18.55
N LEU A 12 -23.63 13.81 -17.76
CA LEU A 12 -23.60 13.64 -16.30
C LEU A 12 -23.85 12.18 -15.88
N SER A 13 -24.65 11.41 -16.60
CA SER A 13 -24.79 9.98 -16.36
C SER A 13 -23.54 9.18 -16.79
N LEU A 14 -22.85 9.57 -17.87
CA LEU A 14 -21.60 8.93 -18.29
C LEU A 14 -20.40 9.28 -17.40
N CYS A 15 -20.38 10.45 -16.76
CA CYS A 15 -19.39 10.79 -15.74
C CYS A 15 -19.69 10.16 -14.37
N ALA A 16 -20.95 9.78 -14.09
CA ALA A 16 -21.28 8.99 -12.90
C ALA A 16 -20.91 7.50 -13.05
N THR A 17 -20.98 6.94 -14.26
CA THR A 17 -20.63 5.53 -14.53
C THR A 17 -19.16 5.28 -14.86
N ALA A 18 -18.35 6.31 -15.11
CA ALA A 18 -16.89 6.17 -15.25
C ALA A 18 -16.12 6.30 -13.93
N ALA A 19 -16.80 6.67 -12.83
CA ALA A 19 -16.17 6.88 -11.53
C ALA A 19 -16.52 5.80 -10.50
N HIS A 20 -17.62 5.08 -10.64
CA HIS A 20 -17.96 3.94 -9.78
C HIS A 20 -18.51 2.83 -10.67
N GLY A 21 -17.65 1.86 -11.01
CA GLY A 21 -18.15 0.58 -11.46
C GLY A 21 -19.12 0.06 -10.40
N GLU A 22 -20.26 -0.46 -10.83
CA GLU A 22 -21.14 -1.24 -9.96
C GLU A 22 -20.30 -2.39 -9.39
N MET A 23 -19.82 -2.16 -8.17
CA MET A 23 -19.05 -3.15 -7.44
C MET A 23 -20.04 -4.22 -7.02
N SER A 24 -19.97 -5.38 -7.69
CA SER A 24 -20.65 -6.57 -7.20
C SER A 24 -20.25 -6.80 -5.74
N ALA A 25 -21.11 -7.45 -4.95
CA ALA A 25 -20.78 -7.79 -3.56
C ALA A 25 -19.48 -8.60 -3.41
N GLU A 26 -18.96 -9.21 -4.50
CA GLU A 26 -17.67 -9.91 -4.53
C GLU A 26 -16.46 -8.97 -4.66
N THR A 27 -16.66 -7.70 -5.04
CA THR A 27 -15.58 -6.73 -5.23
C THR A 27 -15.42 -5.73 -4.10
N ASP A 28 -16.40 -5.54 -3.20
CA ASP A 28 -16.24 -4.67 -2.03
C ASP A 28 -15.49 -5.39 -0.89
N PRO A 29 -14.29 -4.93 -0.49
CA PRO A 29 -13.53 -5.54 0.59
C PRO A 29 -14.29 -5.60 1.92
N LEU A 30 -15.18 -4.64 2.21
CA LEU A 30 -15.99 -4.66 3.43
C LEU A 30 -17.00 -5.81 3.40
N ALA A 31 -17.74 -5.95 2.30
CA ALA A 31 -18.69 -7.04 2.12
C ALA A 31 -17.99 -8.41 2.15
N LEU A 32 -16.82 -8.52 1.50
CA LEU A 32 -16.02 -9.74 1.49
C LEU A 32 -15.58 -10.15 2.89
N ILE A 33 -15.03 -9.21 3.68
CA ILE A 33 -14.65 -9.51 5.07
C ILE A 33 -15.88 -9.85 5.91
N SER A 34 -17.00 -9.15 5.73
CA SER A 34 -18.24 -9.43 6.44
C SER A 34 -18.72 -10.87 6.20
N ASP A 35 -18.82 -11.30 4.94
CA ASP A 35 -19.29 -12.65 4.59
C ASP A 35 -18.33 -13.74 5.10
N LYS A 36 -17.02 -13.51 4.95
CA LYS A 36 -16.01 -14.50 5.34
C LYS A 36 -15.92 -14.63 6.86
N PHE A 37 -15.76 -13.52 7.59
CA PHE A 37 -15.49 -13.55 9.03
C PHE A 37 -16.69 -14.03 9.83
N ASP A 38 -17.92 -13.70 9.43
CA ASP A 38 -19.13 -14.10 10.17
C ASP A 38 -19.26 -15.63 10.25
N LYS A 39 -18.76 -16.37 9.28
CA LYS A 39 -18.89 -17.84 9.22
C LYS A 39 -17.74 -18.59 9.93
N LEU A 40 -16.71 -17.89 10.42
CA LEU A 40 -15.54 -18.53 10.99
C LEU A 40 -15.74 -18.90 12.46
N GLU A 41 -15.20 -20.06 12.83
CA GLU A 41 -15.01 -20.42 14.22
C GLU A 41 -13.99 -19.49 14.89
N LYS A 42 -14.07 -19.38 16.23
CA LYS A 42 -13.30 -18.43 17.04
C LYS A 42 -11.80 -18.41 16.74
N GLU A 43 -11.14 -19.58 16.72
CA GLU A 43 -9.71 -19.71 16.45
C GLU A 43 -9.36 -19.28 15.03
N THR A 44 -10.09 -19.79 14.04
CA THR A 44 -9.92 -19.42 12.63
C THR A 44 -10.15 -17.93 12.39
N CYS A 45 -11.13 -17.33 13.05
CA CYS A 45 -11.41 -15.89 12.94
C CYS A 45 -10.26 -15.05 13.49
N ALA A 46 -9.73 -15.41 14.66
CA ALA A 46 -8.60 -14.73 15.25
C ALA A 46 -7.34 -14.82 14.37
N THR A 47 -7.01 -16.01 13.84
CA THR A 47 -5.91 -16.17 12.89
C THR A 47 -6.13 -15.35 11.61
N ALA A 48 -7.34 -15.36 11.04
CA ALA A 48 -7.67 -14.58 9.86
C ALA A 48 -7.58 -13.06 10.10
N LEU A 49 -8.05 -12.59 11.26
CA LEU A 49 -7.94 -11.19 11.69
C LEU A 49 -6.47 -10.75 11.78
N MET A 50 -5.62 -11.60 12.35
CA MET A 50 -4.18 -11.34 12.44
C MET A 50 -3.52 -11.29 11.06
N CYS A 51 -3.85 -12.23 10.17
CA CYS A 51 -3.38 -12.21 8.77
C CYS A 51 -3.81 -10.93 8.06
N LEU A 52 -5.07 -10.53 8.22
CA LEU A 52 -5.61 -9.31 7.63
C LEU A 52 -4.86 -8.08 8.14
N TRP A 53 -4.72 -7.91 9.45
CA TRP A 53 -4.02 -6.77 10.04
C TRP A 53 -2.56 -6.67 9.60
N PHE A 54 -1.88 -7.81 9.50
CA PHE A 54 -0.51 -7.88 8.99
C PHE A 54 -0.39 -7.47 7.52
N GLU A 55 -1.32 -7.90 6.66
CA GLU A 55 -1.33 -7.48 5.25
C GLU A 55 -1.75 -6.01 5.09
N LEU A 56 -2.67 -5.50 5.90
CA LEU A 56 -3.03 -4.08 5.93
C LEU A 56 -1.84 -3.21 6.37
N ALA A 57 -1.05 -3.65 7.35
CA ALA A 57 0.18 -2.97 7.77
C ALA A 57 1.24 -2.87 6.66
N GLN A 58 1.13 -3.62 5.57
CA GLN A 58 2.05 -3.51 4.43
C GLN A 58 1.58 -2.50 3.37
N LEU A 59 0.32 -2.04 3.41
CA LEU A 59 -0.24 -1.17 2.38
C LEU A 59 0.53 0.14 2.18
N PRO A 60 0.91 0.90 3.22
CA PRO A 60 1.66 2.14 3.00
C PRO A 60 2.98 1.93 2.25
N ARG A 61 3.67 0.82 2.52
CA ARG A 61 4.88 0.43 1.78
C ARG A 61 4.58 0.13 0.32
N ARG A 62 3.52 -0.63 0.03
CA ARG A 62 3.09 -0.90 -1.36
C ARG A 62 2.76 0.39 -2.10
N ARG A 63 2.09 1.33 -1.43
CA ARG A 63 1.77 2.65 -2.00
C ARG A 63 3.03 3.47 -2.27
N MET A 64 4.03 3.42 -1.39
CA MET A 64 5.29 4.10 -1.60
C MET A 64 6.05 3.55 -2.82
N ILE A 65 6.09 2.23 -2.98
CA ILE A 65 6.70 1.58 -4.15
C ILE A 65 5.99 2.00 -5.43
N GLU A 66 4.65 1.95 -5.46
CA GLU A 66 3.86 2.41 -6.61
C GLU A 66 4.15 3.87 -6.96
N ARG A 67 4.28 4.76 -5.97
CA ARG A 67 4.61 6.17 -6.21
C ARG A 67 6.02 6.34 -6.75
N ILE A 68 6.99 5.60 -6.24
CA ILE A 68 8.35 5.58 -6.78
C ILE A 68 8.28 5.12 -8.25
N ASP A 69 7.65 3.99 -8.53
CA ASP A 69 7.49 3.48 -9.89
C ASP A 69 6.87 4.53 -10.83
N SER A 70 5.77 5.17 -10.40
CA SER A 70 5.10 6.21 -11.19
C SER A 70 6.00 7.42 -11.48
N ILE A 71 6.78 7.87 -10.49
CA ILE A 71 7.72 8.99 -10.66
C ILE A 71 8.78 8.63 -11.69
N PHE A 72 9.38 7.43 -11.58
CA PHE A 72 10.42 6.98 -12.51
C PHE A 72 9.90 6.79 -13.93
N GLU A 73 8.67 6.27 -14.10
CA GLU A 73 8.03 6.16 -15.42
C GLU A 73 7.77 7.54 -16.05
N ARG A 74 7.32 8.55 -15.28
CA ARG A 74 7.18 9.92 -15.78
C ARG A 74 8.52 10.51 -16.22
N PHE A 75 9.60 10.26 -15.47
CA PHE A 75 10.94 10.71 -15.85
C PHE A 75 11.39 10.07 -17.17
N ARG A 76 11.19 8.77 -17.37
CA ARG A 76 11.49 8.09 -18.66
C ARG A 76 10.66 8.65 -19.81
N ALA A 77 9.37 8.88 -19.61
CA ALA A 77 8.50 9.42 -20.65
C ALA A 77 8.93 10.82 -21.13
N LEU A 78 9.47 11.66 -20.24
CA LEU A 78 10.02 12.98 -20.58
C LEU A 78 11.39 12.91 -21.27
N VAL A 79 12.10 11.80 -21.12
CA VAL A 79 13.50 11.63 -21.52
C VAL A 79 13.60 10.36 -22.37
N ASN A 80 12.90 10.32 -23.51
CA ASN A 80 13.00 9.20 -24.46
C ASN A 80 14.24 9.35 -25.37
N ILE A 81 15.42 9.24 -24.74
CA ILE A 81 16.73 9.42 -25.37
C ILE A 81 16.93 8.49 -26.57
N SER A 82 16.45 7.26 -26.48
CA SER A 82 16.56 6.27 -27.56
C SER A 82 15.76 6.66 -28.79
N ALA A 83 14.56 7.22 -28.61
CA ALA A 83 13.75 7.72 -29.73
C ALA A 83 14.35 8.99 -30.34
N GLU A 84 14.81 9.93 -29.52
CA GLU A 84 15.50 11.16 -29.98
C GLU A 84 16.77 10.83 -30.77
N ARG A 85 17.59 9.89 -30.27
CA ARG A 85 18.79 9.43 -30.98
C ARG A 85 18.45 8.77 -32.32
N ALA A 86 17.46 7.88 -32.36
CA ALA A 86 17.04 7.24 -33.59
C ALA A 86 16.46 8.23 -34.62
N MET A 87 15.81 9.30 -34.16
CA MET A 87 15.34 10.39 -35.02
C MET A 87 16.51 11.16 -35.63
N LEU A 88 17.51 11.52 -34.81
CA LEU A 88 18.71 12.24 -35.27
C LEU A 88 19.59 11.42 -36.21
N GLU A 89 19.70 10.10 -36.01
CA GLU A 89 20.44 9.19 -36.90
C GLU A 89 19.79 9.08 -38.30
N ASN A 90 18.47 9.30 -38.38
CA ASN A 90 17.69 9.24 -39.62
C ASN A 90 17.52 10.59 -40.34
N ASP A 91 17.86 11.72 -39.70
CA ASP A 91 17.71 13.05 -40.30
C ASP A 91 18.80 13.32 -41.35
N GLY A 92 18.39 13.49 -42.62
CA GLY A 92 19.27 13.72 -43.76
C GLY A 92 19.92 15.11 -43.80
N THR A 93 19.37 16.08 -43.07
CA THR A 93 19.81 17.48 -43.06
C THR A 93 21.19 17.62 -42.41
N PHE A 94 21.49 16.78 -41.42
CA PHE A 94 22.74 16.82 -40.68
C PHE A 94 23.89 16.02 -41.33
N LYS A 95 23.64 15.34 -42.46
CA LYS A 95 24.66 14.55 -43.17
C LYS A 95 25.53 15.37 -44.13
N ASN A 96 25.14 16.61 -44.47
CA ASN A 96 25.66 17.34 -45.64
C ASN A 96 26.43 18.65 -45.37
N THR A 97 26.54 19.14 -44.13
CA THR A 97 27.28 20.37 -43.82
C THR A 97 28.25 20.16 -42.64
N ASN A 98 29.46 20.74 -42.73
CA ASN A 98 30.48 20.60 -41.67
C ASN A 98 30.01 21.20 -40.33
N ASP A 99 29.28 22.31 -40.34
CA ASP A 99 28.71 22.92 -39.13
C ASP A 99 27.65 22.01 -38.48
N ALA A 100 26.91 21.25 -39.29
CA ALA A 100 25.94 20.28 -38.77
C ALA A 100 26.61 19.06 -38.12
N ARG A 101 27.85 18.72 -38.52
CA ARG A 101 28.63 17.66 -37.86
C ARG A 101 29.10 18.05 -36.46
N GLU A 102 29.51 19.30 -36.27
CA GLU A 102 29.93 19.78 -34.94
C GLU A 102 28.73 19.81 -33.97
N VAL A 103 27.59 20.32 -34.44
CA VAL A 103 26.33 20.33 -33.67
C VAL A 103 25.85 18.90 -33.38
N LEU A 104 25.89 17.98 -34.35
CA LEU A 104 25.58 16.57 -34.12
C LEU A 104 26.50 15.94 -33.07
N SER A 105 27.81 16.21 -33.13
CA SER A 105 28.78 15.65 -32.19
C SER A 105 28.51 16.11 -30.75
N ASP A 106 28.16 17.39 -30.57
CA ASP A 106 27.75 17.93 -29.27
C ASP A 106 26.43 17.29 -28.78
N ILE A 107 25.44 17.14 -29.67
CA ILE A 107 24.17 16.47 -29.36
C ILE A 107 24.38 14.99 -28.98
N TYR A 108 25.22 14.24 -29.70
CA TYR A 108 25.56 12.86 -29.37
C TYR A 108 26.23 12.75 -28.01
N THR A 109 27.16 13.65 -27.70
CA THR A 109 27.84 13.68 -26.39
C THR A 109 26.85 13.94 -25.25
N LYS A 110 25.90 14.85 -25.46
CA LYS A 110 24.81 15.13 -24.50
C LYS A 110 23.85 13.95 -24.34
N LEU A 111 23.51 13.25 -25.42
CA LEU A 111 22.69 12.02 -25.39
C LEU A 111 23.41 10.90 -24.62
N GLU A 112 24.72 10.72 -24.81
CA GLU A 112 25.50 9.73 -24.08
C GLU A 112 25.57 10.06 -22.58
N ALA A 113 25.76 11.33 -22.22
CA ALA A 113 25.70 11.79 -20.84
C ALA A 113 24.32 11.54 -20.21
N ALA A 114 23.24 11.75 -20.97
CA ALA A 114 21.87 11.49 -20.55
C ALA A 114 21.60 9.98 -20.33
N GLN A 115 22.11 9.09 -21.20
CA GLN A 115 22.03 7.63 -21.00
C GLN A 115 22.78 7.17 -19.75
N LYS A 116 23.95 7.76 -19.47
CA LYS A 116 24.69 7.51 -18.22
C LYS A 116 23.93 8.00 -16.98
N LEU A 117 23.15 9.06 -17.08
CA LEU A 117 22.24 9.53 -16.02
C LEU A 117 21.05 8.58 -15.83
N GLU A 118 20.45 8.10 -16.91
CA GLU A 118 19.34 7.13 -16.86
C GLU A 118 19.73 5.83 -16.17
N SER A 119 20.89 5.26 -16.50
CA SER A 119 21.40 4.05 -15.82
C SER A 119 21.69 4.26 -14.34
N LYS A 120 22.22 5.43 -13.94
CA LYS A 120 22.38 5.80 -12.53
C LYS A 120 21.05 5.94 -11.81
N LEU A 121 20.05 6.52 -12.48
CA LEU A 121 18.71 6.69 -11.97
C LEU A 121 18.07 5.31 -11.70
N GLU A 122 18.14 4.38 -12.66
CA GLU A 122 17.65 3.01 -12.46
C GLU A 122 18.35 2.30 -11.28
N GLY A 123 19.67 2.45 -11.15
CA GLY A 123 20.40 1.94 -10.00
C GLY A 123 19.93 2.54 -8.67
N ALA A 124 19.55 3.82 -8.64
CA ALA A 124 18.97 4.45 -7.45
C ALA A 124 17.56 3.94 -7.15
N LYS A 125 16.73 3.71 -8.17
CA LYS A 125 15.40 3.07 -8.04
C LYS A 125 15.51 1.72 -7.34
N GLN A 126 16.40 0.86 -7.83
CA GLN A 126 16.61 -0.48 -7.29
C GLN A 126 17.11 -0.45 -5.85
N LYS A 127 18.03 0.48 -5.52
CA LYS A 127 18.48 0.68 -4.14
C LYS A 127 17.35 1.13 -3.21
N LEU A 128 16.48 2.01 -3.68
CA LEU A 128 15.33 2.48 -2.91
C LEU A 128 14.32 1.35 -2.68
N HIS A 129 14.04 0.54 -3.71
CA HIS A 129 13.19 -0.66 -3.56
C HIS A 129 13.81 -1.64 -2.57
N ALA A 130 15.10 -1.95 -2.69
CA ALA A 130 15.79 -2.84 -1.76
C ALA A 130 15.80 -2.29 -0.32
N GLY A 131 15.89 -0.97 -0.14
CA GLY A 131 15.78 -0.31 1.16
C GLY A 131 14.38 -0.40 1.76
N LEU A 132 13.34 -0.19 0.95
CA LEU A 132 11.95 -0.40 1.37
C LEU A 132 11.66 -1.87 1.63
N GLU A 133 12.37 -2.77 0.97
CA GLU A 133 12.26 -4.20 1.18
C GLU A 133 12.80 -4.67 2.51
N LYS A 134 13.93 -4.08 2.91
CA LYS A 134 14.57 -4.31 4.20
C LYS A 134 13.80 -3.61 5.30
N ASP A 135 13.62 -4.32 6.42
CA ASP A 135 12.95 -3.85 7.64
C ASP A 135 13.65 -2.63 8.28
N ASP A 136 14.75 -2.13 7.71
CA ASP A 136 15.61 -1.08 8.25
C ASP A 136 14.97 0.32 8.13
N THR A 137 14.05 0.50 7.17
CA THR A 137 13.39 1.79 6.90
C THR A 137 12.04 1.93 7.64
N VAL A 138 11.90 1.25 8.78
CA VAL A 138 10.70 1.28 9.61
C VAL A 138 10.51 2.67 10.21
N VAL A 139 9.50 3.39 9.72
CA VAL A 139 8.99 4.61 10.35
C VAL A 139 8.45 4.23 11.73
N PHE A 140 8.69 5.06 12.76
CA PHE A 140 8.26 4.83 14.15
C PHE A 140 6.84 4.23 14.30
N ASN A 141 5.86 4.71 13.53
CA ASN A 141 4.48 4.21 13.56
C ASN A 141 4.31 2.78 13.01
N LEU A 142 5.15 2.34 12.07
CA LEU A 142 5.17 0.95 11.62
C LEU A 142 5.66 0.04 12.74
N ASN A 143 6.67 0.45 13.50
CA ASN A 143 7.17 -0.33 14.63
C ASN A 143 6.06 -0.57 15.66
N ASN A 144 5.27 0.45 16.02
CA ASN A 144 4.17 0.28 16.97
C ASN A 144 3.07 -0.66 16.45
N ALA A 145 2.70 -0.53 15.17
CA ALA A 145 1.73 -1.44 14.54
C ALA A 145 2.24 -2.89 14.54
N LEU A 146 3.51 -3.12 14.22
CA LEU A 146 4.13 -4.44 14.23
C LEU A 146 4.33 -5.00 15.64
N VAL A 147 4.66 -4.17 16.64
CA VAL A 147 4.75 -4.57 18.05
C VAL A 147 3.39 -5.08 18.52
N THR A 148 2.32 -4.36 18.20
CA THR A 148 0.95 -4.74 18.58
C THR A 148 0.57 -6.09 17.99
N ILE A 149 0.92 -6.33 16.71
CA ILE A 149 0.70 -7.62 16.05
C ILE A 149 1.56 -8.71 16.70
N SER A 150 2.85 -8.43 16.97
CA SER A 150 3.81 -9.36 17.54
C SER A 150 3.43 -9.83 18.95
N ILE A 151 2.90 -8.93 19.79
CA ILE A 151 2.39 -9.27 21.12
C ILE A 151 1.30 -10.34 21.03
N VAL A 152 0.37 -10.15 20.09
CA VAL A 152 -0.75 -11.08 19.90
C VAL A 152 -0.27 -12.42 19.35
N VAL A 153 0.59 -12.41 18.32
CA VAL A 153 1.16 -13.64 17.75
C VAL A 153 1.92 -14.43 18.82
N SER A 154 2.72 -13.74 19.64
CA SER A 154 3.49 -14.36 20.73
C SER A 154 2.58 -15.00 21.78
N ALA A 155 1.47 -14.36 22.12
CA ALA A 155 0.47 -14.90 23.05
C ALA A 155 -0.24 -16.16 22.50
N LEU A 156 -0.49 -16.20 21.20
CA LEU A 156 -1.08 -17.37 20.52
C LEU A 156 -0.10 -18.55 20.42
N LEU A 157 1.17 -18.26 20.13
CA LEU A 157 2.22 -19.27 19.97
C LEU A 157 2.95 -19.64 21.27
N GLU A 158 2.49 -19.10 22.40
CA GLU A 158 3.11 -19.31 23.72
C GLU A 158 4.60 -18.91 23.80
N LYS A 159 5.03 -17.96 22.97
CA LYS A 159 6.43 -17.48 22.98
C LYS A 159 6.65 -16.46 24.09
N GLN A 160 7.74 -16.63 24.83
CA GLN A 160 8.17 -15.68 25.87
C GLN A 160 9.28 -14.77 25.34
N GLY A 161 9.16 -13.47 25.62
CA GLY A 161 10.17 -12.44 25.33
C GLY A 161 9.80 -11.50 24.18
N LEU A 162 10.38 -10.29 24.21
CA LEU A 162 10.33 -9.33 23.10
C LEU A 162 11.28 -9.81 22.00
N GLN A 163 10.74 -10.52 21.01
CA GLN A 163 11.50 -10.82 19.79
C GLN A 163 11.68 -9.57 18.93
N THR A 164 12.75 -9.57 18.15
CA THR A 164 13.03 -8.56 17.12
C THR A 164 11.80 -8.39 16.23
N VAL A 165 11.21 -7.19 16.27
CA VAL A 165 9.97 -6.87 15.56
C VAL A 165 10.32 -6.48 14.12
N SER A 166 10.05 -7.40 13.21
CA SER A 166 10.35 -7.30 11.78
C SER A 166 9.18 -7.92 11.00
N LEU A 167 8.92 -7.47 9.78
CA LEU A 167 7.87 -8.08 8.95
C LEU A 167 8.17 -9.56 8.72
N THR A 168 9.45 -9.87 8.50
CA THR A 168 9.93 -11.23 8.25
C THR A 168 9.77 -12.13 9.48
N SER A 169 10.13 -11.64 10.67
CA SER A 169 10.00 -12.41 11.90
C SER A 169 8.54 -12.67 12.25
N ILE A 170 7.68 -11.64 12.19
CA ILE A 170 6.24 -11.77 12.45
C ILE A 170 5.59 -12.73 11.46
N ARG A 171 5.90 -12.62 10.16
CA ARG A 171 5.36 -13.53 9.14
C ARG A 171 5.76 -14.97 9.42
N LYS A 172 7.03 -15.23 9.75
CA LYS A 172 7.52 -16.57 10.09
C LYS A 172 6.80 -17.13 11.31
N ASP A 173 6.51 -16.29 12.29
CA ASP A 173 5.78 -16.71 13.48
C ASP A 173 4.33 -17.03 13.16
N MET A 174 3.66 -16.16 12.42
CA MET A 174 2.29 -16.36 11.97
C MET A 174 2.09 -17.65 11.17
N GLN A 175 3.09 -18.09 10.39
CA GLN A 175 3.05 -19.37 9.66
C GLN A 175 2.87 -20.59 10.56
N ASN A 176 3.22 -20.49 11.84
CA ASN A 176 3.04 -21.58 12.81
C ASN A 176 1.66 -21.57 13.49
N MET A 177 0.82 -20.57 13.25
CA MET A 177 -0.51 -20.50 13.85
C MET A 177 -1.46 -21.49 13.16
N THR A 178 -2.37 -22.08 13.94
CA THR A 178 -3.46 -22.90 13.39
C THR A 178 -4.29 -22.09 12.40
N ASN A 179 -4.67 -22.72 11.28
CA ASN A 179 -5.47 -22.12 10.21
C ASN A 179 -4.78 -20.94 9.49
N TYR A 180 -3.46 -20.81 9.59
CA TYR A 180 -2.70 -19.76 8.90
C TYR A 180 -3.01 -19.70 7.39
N THR A 181 -2.96 -20.83 6.69
CA THR A 181 -3.21 -20.88 5.23
C THR A 181 -4.59 -20.32 4.88
N GLN A 182 -5.61 -20.69 5.63
CA GLN A 182 -6.98 -20.19 5.43
C GLN A 182 -7.08 -18.70 5.76
N GLY A 183 -6.54 -18.27 6.90
CA GLY A 183 -6.54 -16.87 7.32
C GLY A 183 -5.81 -15.96 6.35
N MET A 184 -4.64 -16.40 5.86
CA MET A 184 -3.86 -15.70 4.85
C MET A 184 -4.57 -15.65 3.51
N GLY A 185 -5.28 -16.71 3.12
CA GLY A 185 -6.14 -16.70 1.93
C GLY A 185 -7.18 -15.58 1.98
N ILE A 186 -7.91 -15.46 3.09
CA ILE A 186 -8.92 -14.42 3.30
C ILE A 186 -8.28 -13.02 3.26
N ALA A 187 -7.16 -12.83 3.98
CA ALA A 187 -6.42 -11.58 4.01
C ALA A 187 -5.96 -11.13 2.63
N ASN A 188 -5.37 -12.06 1.85
CA ASN A 188 -4.88 -11.79 0.50
C ASN A 188 -6.01 -11.44 -0.46
N THR A 189 -7.16 -12.14 -0.38
CA THR A 189 -8.31 -11.80 -1.22
C THR A 189 -8.84 -10.39 -0.90
N ALA A 190 -8.98 -10.06 0.38
CA ALA A 190 -9.42 -8.73 0.79
C ALA A 190 -8.43 -7.65 0.34
N VAL A 191 -7.13 -7.85 0.55
CA VAL A 191 -6.11 -6.89 0.13
C VAL A 191 -6.03 -6.76 -1.38
N LYS A 192 -6.15 -7.84 -2.14
CA LYS A 192 -6.26 -7.77 -3.60
C LYS A 192 -7.45 -6.92 -4.03
N SER A 193 -8.62 -7.14 -3.45
CA SER A 193 -9.81 -6.34 -3.72
C SER A 193 -9.62 -4.86 -3.34
N ILE A 194 -8.95 -4.55 -2.22
CA ILE A 194 -8.56 -3.17 -1.85
C ILE A 194 -7.68 -2.55 -2.94
N MET A 195 -6.64 -3.29 -3.38
CA MET A 195 -5.70 -2.85 -4.43
C MET A 195 -6.41 -2.60 -5.77
N GLU A 196 -7.45 -3.35 -6.08
CA GLU A 196 -8.19 -3.22 -7.34
C GLU A 196 -9.23 -2.09 -7.29
N THR A 197 -9.78 -1.77 -6.11
CA THR A 197 -11.00 -0.95 -6.00
C THR A 197 -10.78 0.36 -5.26
N TRP A 198 -10.24 0.32 -4.03
CA TRP A 198 -10.05 1.52 -3.21
C TRP A 198 -8.70 2.19 -3.43
N TRP A 199 -7.74 1.46 -4.00
CA TRP A 199 -6.36 1.89 -4.20
C TRP A 199 -6.22 3.08 -5.14
N ASN A 200 -6.99 3.03 -6.21
CA ASN A 200 -7.00 4.01 -7.29
C ASN A 200 -8.14 5.00 -7.03
N GLY A 201 -7.94 5.92 -6.09
CA GLY A 201 -8.97 6.86 -5.69
C GLY A 201 -8.49 7.94 -4.74
N ASN A 202 -9.45 8.68 -4.19
CA ASN A 202 -9.19 9.70 -3.17
C ASN A 202 -8.56 9.06 -1.93
N THR A 203 -7.33 9.48 -1.58
CA THR A 203 -6.55 8.93 -0.46
C THR A 203 -7.26 9.06 0.89
N ALA A 204 -8.00 10.14 1.12
CA ALA A 204 -8.79 10.31 2.34
C ALA A 204 -9.94 9.29 2.41
N SER A 205 -10.57 8.99 1.26
CA SER A 205 -11.59 7.95 1.16
C SER A 205 -10.99 6.56 1.43
N LEU A 206 -9.83 6.25 0.84
CA LEU A 206 -9.09 5.00 1.09
C LEU A 206 -8.78 4.83 2.58
N ILE A 207 -8.18 5.84 3.23
CA ILE A 207 -7.87 5.80 4.67
C ILE A 207 -9.14 5.59 5.51
N ASN A 208 -10.24 6.28 5.18
CA ASN A 208 -11.50 6.12 5.88
C ASN A 208 -12.08 4.70 5.73
N ASN A 209 -12.03 4.13 4.52
CA ASN A 209 -12.51 2.77 4.27
C ASN A 209 -11.64 1.71 4.96
N LEU A 210 -10.32 1.86 4.93
CA LEU A 210 -9.39 1.00 5.68
C LEU A 210 -9.64 1.07 7.18
N THR A 211 -9.89 2.28 7.70
CA THR A 211 -10.24 2.49 9.12
C THR A 211 -11.53 1.75 9.49
N LYS A 212 -12.56 1.83 8.64
CA LYS A 212 -13.81 1.08 8.83
C LYS A 212 -13.56 -0.43 8.78
N LEU A 213 -12.75 -0.90 7.83
CA LEU A 213 -12.41 -2.32 7.68
C LEU A 213 -11.72 -2.88 8.93
N ILE A 214 -10.74 -2.16 9.49
CA ILE A 214 -10.01 -2.54 10.72
C ILE A 214 -10.98 -2.64 11.91
N LYS A 215 -11.87 -1.66 12.08
CA LYS A 215 -12.86 -1.64 13.16
C LYS A 215 -13.92 -2.74 13.01
N ASN A 216 -14.41 -2.96 11.79
CA ASN A 216 -15.46 -3.92 11.50
C ASN A 216 -14.94 -5.36 11.61
N SER A 217 -13.78 -5.67 11.02
CA SER A 217 -13.16 -7.01 11.08
C SER A 217 -12.97 -7.50 12.51
N SER A 218 -12.54 -6.60 13.40
CA SER A 218 -12.38 -6.90 14.83
C SER A 218 -13.69 -7.20 15.55
N THR A 219 -14.78 -6.55 15.14
CA THR A 219 -16.12 -6.72 15.71
C THR A 219 -16.80 -7.98 15.20
N LEU A 220 -16.54 -8.37 13.95
CA LEU A 220 -17.12 -9.58 13.33
C LEU A 220 -16.63 -10.88 13.98
N CYS A 221 -15.42 -10.89 14.52
CA CYS A 221 -14.94 -12.02 15.33
C CYS A 221 -15.58 -12.09 16.75
N ASP A 222 -16.43 -11.14 17.16
CA ASP A 222 -17.09 -11.02 18.49
C ASP A 222 -18.44 -11.77 18.57
N LYS A 223 -18.58 -12.96 17.98
CA LYS A 223 -19.80 -13.78 18.22
C LYS A 223 -19.91 -14.26 19.68
N HIS A 224 -18.79 -14.32 20.43
CA HIS A 224 -18.73 -14.88 21.79
C HIS A 224 -18.21 -13.93 22.89
N VAL A 225 -17.67 -12.76 22.56
CA VAL A 225 -16.99 -11.91 23.56
C VAL A 225 -17.97 -10.97 24.29
N LYS A 226 -19.16 -10.70 23.72
CA LYS A 226 -20.28 -9.97 24.36
C LYS A 226 -20.60 -10.43 25.78
N GLN A 227 -20.57 -11.74 26.06
CA GLN A 227 -20.83 -12.29 27.41
C GLN A 227 -19.67 -12.05 28.40
N TRP A 228 -18.43 -12.00 27.92
CA TRP A 228 -17.25 -11.78 28.77
C TRP A 228 -17.02 -10.29 29.07
N TYR A 229 -17.23 -9.42 28.08
CA TYR A 229 -17.08 -7.96 28.21
C TYR A 229 -18.03 -7.36 29.26
N LEU A 230 -19.24 -7.90 29.36
CA LEU A 230 -20.20 -7.51 30.39
C LEU A 230 -19.77 -7.91 31.81
N ARG A 231 -18.90 -8.91 31.96
CA ARG A 231 -18.46 -9.44 33.27
C ARG A 231 -17.11 -8.88 33.75
N ASN A 232 -16.22 -8.44 32.84
CA ASN A 232 -14.81 -8.16 33.17
C ASN A 232 -14.29 -6.80 32.65
N LYS A 233 -14.98 -5.70 32.99
CA LYS A 233 -14.62 -4.31 32.55
C LYS A 233 -13.19 -3.87 32.90
N ASN A 234 -12.51 -4.50 33.85
CA ASN A 234 -11.21 -4.07 34.37
C ASN A 234 -10.03 -5.01 34.03
N ALA A 235 -10.24 -6.08 33.24
CA ALA A 235 -9.23 -7.12 33.02
C ALA A 235 -8.27 -6.85 31.83
N TYR A 236 -8.04 -5.58 31.48
CA TYR A 236 -7.20 -5.19 30.35
C TYR A 236 -5.73 -5.64 30.46
N GLN A 237 -5.26 -5.98 31.66
CA GLN A 237 -3.82 -6.02 31.95
C GLN A 237 -3.10 -7.34 31.60
N TYR A 238 -3.80 -8.40 31.15
CA TYR A 238 -3.13 -9.65 30.81
C TYR A 238 -3.96 -10.53 29.84
N VAL A 239 -3.39 -10.86 28.68
CA VAL A 239 -3.91 -11.89 27.77
C VAL A 239 -3.23 -13.22 28.16
N PRO A 240 -3.93 -14.25 28.67
CA PRO A 240 -3.35 -15.57 28.91
C PRO A 240 -3.02 -16.31 27.61
N LYS A 241 -2.15 -17.32 27.69
CA LYS A 241 -1.82 -18.25 26.59
C LYS A 241 -3.05 -18.64 25.77
N GLY A 242 -2.97 -18.58 24.44
CA GLY A 242 -3.88 -19.28 23.53
C GLY A 242 -5.37 -18.91 23.57
N ASP A 243 -5.84 -18.06 24.49
CA ASP A 243 -7.26 -17.67 24.53
C ASP A 243 -7.57 -16.68 23.42
N TYR A 244 -7.93 -17.24 22.26
CA TYR A 244 -8.33 -16.50 21.07
C TYR A 244 -9.44 -15.46 21.35
N SER A 245 -10.26 -15.61 22.40
CA SER A 245 -11.27 -14.60 22.75
C SER A 245 -10.64 -13.34 23.33
N LYS A 246 -9.64 -13.49 24.21
CA LYS A 246 -8.93 -12.34 24.79
C LYS A 246 -7.99 -11.70 23.78
N VAL A 247 -7.52 -12.45 22.77
CA VAL A 247 -6.86 -11.91 21.57
C VAL A 247 -7.80 -11.04 20.74
N ILE A 248 -8.99 -11.53 20.38
CA ILE A 248 -9.98 -10.74 19.63
C ILE A 248 -10.35 -9.45 20.38
N VAL A 249 -10.53 -9.54 21.71
CA VAL A 249 -10.74 -8.37 22.57
C VAL A 249 -9.56 -7.42 22.48
N PHE A 250 -8.33 -7.90 22.66
CA PHE A 250 -7.15 -7.06 22.65
C PHE A 250 -7.05 -6.27 21.33
N ILE A 251 -7.20 -6.96 20.19
CA ILE A 251 -7.20 -6.36 18.86
C ILE A 251 -8.30 -5.29 18.74
N ARG A 252 -9.54 -5.63 19.11
CA ARG A 252 -10.69 -4.72 19.02
C ARG A 252 -10.50 -3.40 19.77
N ASN A 253 -9.83 -3.44 20.91
CA ASN A 253 -9.65 -2.26 21.76
C ASN A 253 -8.24 -1.63 21.60
N ASN A 254 -7.44 -2.05 20.59
CA ASN A 254 -6.16 -1.41 20.20
C ASN A 254 -6.02 -1.16 18.66
N PRO A 255 -7.06 -0.69 17.93
CA PRO A 255 -6.95 -0.47 16.48
C PRO A 255 -6.15 0.78 16.10
N ASP A 256 -5.90 1.67 17.06
CA ASP A 256 -5.37 3.01 16.80
C ASP A 256 -3.95 2.98 16.23
N GLU A 257 -3.10 2.04 16.64
CA GLU A 257 -1.72 1.94 16.12
C GLU A 257 -1.72 1.67 14.60
N LEU A 258 -2.56 0.74 14.14
CA LEU A 258 -2.67 0.42 12.72
C LEU A 258 -3.34 1.56 11.95
N ILE A 259 -4.40 2.18 12.51
CA ILE A 259 -5.10 3.32 11.90
C ILE A 259 -4.15 4.52 11.75
N ASN A 260 -3.41 4.87 12.80
CA ASN A 260 -2.44 5.96 12.79
C ASN A 260 -1.35 5.69 11.75
N TYR A 261 -0.92 4.44 11.62
CA TYR A 261 0.03 4.07 10.58
C TYR A 261 -0.56 4.17 9.16
N MET A 262 -1.85 3.84 8.94
CA MET A 262 -2.49 4.01 7.63
C MET A 262 -2.53 5.48 7.16
N GLY A 263 -2.49 6.45 8.08
CA GLY A 263 -2.35 7.87 7.76
C GLY A 263 -1.11 8.20 6.92
N THR A 264 -0.09 7.34 6.94
CA THR A 264 1.13 7.51 6.11
C THR A 264 0.85 7.43 4.61
N ILE A 265 -0.20 6.72 4.18
CA ILE A 265 -0.65 6.69 2.77
C ILE A 265 -0.97 8.11 2.28
N GLY A 266 -1.64 8.91 3.12
CA GLY A 266 -1.97 10.32 2.82
C GLY A 266 -0.72 11.18 2.64
N SER A 267 0.28 10.98 3.49
CA SER A 267 1.57 11.68 3.37
C SER A 267 2.33 11.27 2.11
N ILE A 268 2.29 9.99 1.73
CA ILE A 268 2.93 9.46 0.52
C ILE A 268 2.25 10.00 -0.75
N ASP A 269 0.93 10.05 -0.79
CA ASP A 269 0.21 10.53 -1.98
C ASP A 269 0.38 12.05 -2.19
N LYS A 270 0.55 12.83 -1.12
CA LYS A 270 0.89 14.26 -1.21
C LYS A 270 2.25 14.53 -1.86
N PHE A 271 3.16 13.55 -1.90
CA PHE A 271 4.43 13.69 -2.64
C PHE A 271 4.24 13.74 -4.17
N ASP A 272 3.06 13.40 -4.69
CA ASP A 272 2.75 13.38 -6.12
C ASP A 272 1.89 14.57 -6.60
N GLU A 273 1.27 15.32 -5.67
CA GLU A 273 0.39 16.43 -6.04
C GLU A 273 1.19 17.65 -6.46
N ARG A 274 1.38 17.86 -7.78
CA ARG A 274 1.41 19.15 -8.51
C ARG A 274 2.03 20.38 -7.82
N GLN A 275 2.93 20.22 -6.86
CA GLN A 275 3.53 21.34 -6.15
C GLN A 275 4.57 21.97 -7.07
N PRO A 276 4.47 23.27 -7.34
CA PRO A 276 5.57 24.01 -7.95
C PRO A 276 6.82 23.78 -7.10
N GLY A 277 7.83 23.09 -7.65
CA GLY A 277 9.09 22.78 -6.96
C GLY A 277 9.29 21.35 -6.45
N ALA A 278 8.36 20.41 -6.69
CA ALA A 278 8.54 19.00 -6.32
C ALA A 278 9.75 18.34 -7.03
N SER A 279 9.98 18.67 -8.30
CA SER A 279 11.17 18.20 -9.05
C SER A 279 12.48 18.73 -8.47
N GLY A 280 12.53 20.01 -8.07
CA GLY A 280 13.72 20.63 -7.49
C GLY A 280 14.11 20.05 -6.13
N ASN A 281 13.15 19.49 -5.38
CA ASN A 281 13.40 18.89 -4.07
C ASN A 281 13.90 17.44 -4.19
N ILE A 282 13.47 16.70 -5.21
CA ILE A 282 13.97 15.34 -5.50
C ILE A 282 15.42 15.40 -6.02
N THR A 283 15.74 16.32 -6.93
CA THR A 283 17.12 16.48 -7.44
C THR A 283 18.10 16.92 -6.34
N LYS A 284 17.70 17.80 -5.43
CA LYS A 284 18.52 18.19 -4.26
C LYS A 284 18.74 17.07 -3.25
N LYS A 285 17.80 16.13 -3.13
CA LYS A 285 17.93 14.98 -2.23
C LYS A 285 18.73 13.82 -2.84
N LEU A 286 18.84 13.75 -4.16
CA LEU A 286 19.67 12.75 -4.87
C LEU A 286 21.14 13.18 -5.06
N GLN A 287 21.48 14.41 -4.70
CA GLN A 287 22.84 14.97 -4.79
C GLN A 287 23.56 15.07 -3.42
N ARG A 288 22.98 14.50 -2.36
CA ARG A 288 23.64 14.25 -1.07
C ARG A 288 23.76 12.75 -0.85
#